data_AF-A0A535NVE8-F1
#
_entry.id   AF-A0A535NVE8-F1
#
_cell.length_a   1.000
_cell.length_b   1.000
_cell.length_c   1.000
_cell.angle_alpha   90.00
_cell.angle_beta   90.00
_cell.angle_gamma   90.00
#
_symmetry.space_group_name_H-M   'P 1'
#
loop_
_entity.id
_entity.type
_entity.pdbx_description
1 polymer ?
#
loop_
_entity_poly.entity_id
_entity_poly.type
_entity_poly.pdbx_seq_one_letter_code
_entity_poly.pdbx_strand_id
1 'polypeptide(L)' 'MVSHVILLGVGEQHTKHVTYKIADHFVWCPTYRKAVLTGDVAQFVESEMRRLCEENKWAI' A
#
# COMPACT_ATOMS: atom_id res chain seq x y z
N MET A 1 -14.38 4.22 13.06
CA MET A 1 -13.68 2.97 12.71
C MET A 1 -12.59 3.35 11.71
N VAL A 2 -11.32 3.41 12.14
CA VAL A 2 -10.23 3.92 11.26
C VAL A 2 -9.57 2.71 10.61
N SER A 3 -10.13 2.27 9.49
CA SER A 3 -9.53 1.26 8.62
C SER A 3 -8.75 2.00 7.53
N HIS A 4 -7.45 1.72 7.38
CA HIS A 4 -6.65 2.30 6.31
C HIS A 4 -6.67 1.34 5.12
N VAL A 5 -7.05 1.89 3.96
CA VAL A 5 -7.12 1.20 2.67
C VAL A 5 -5.99 1.72 1.82
N ILE A 6 -5.20 0.82 1.25
CA ILE A 6 -4.18 1.16 0.27
C ILE A 6 -4.45 0.36 -0.99
N LEU A 7 -4.60 1.10 -2.07
CA LEU A 7 -4.70 0.54 -3.41
C LEU A 7 -3.26 0.33 -3.88
N LEU A 8 -2.89 -0.91 -4.15
CA LEU A 8 -1.60 -1.25 -4.75
C LEU A 8 -1.88 -1.72 -6.17
N GLY A 9 -1.42 -0.94 -7.16
CA GLY A 9 -1.54 -1.27 -8.57
C GLY A 9 -0.17 -1.50 -9.17
N VAL A 10 0.23 -2.74 -9.38
CA VAL A 10 1.43 -3.00 -10.18
C VAL A 10 1.07 -2.78 -11.65
N GLY A 11 1.87 -1.96 -12.35
CA GLY A 11 1.76 -1.77 -13.80
C GLY A 11 1.83 -3.09 -14.56
N GLU A 12 1.54 -3.09 -15.86
CA GLU A 12 1.63 -4.32 -16.66
C GLU A 12 3.07 -4.86 -16.65
N GLN A 13 3.26 -6.02 -16.01
CA GLN A 13 4.54 -6.69 -15.87
C GLN A 13 4.64 -7.80 -16.89
N HIS A 14 5.81 -7.88 -17.52
CA HIS A 14 6.13 -8.90 -18.51
C HIS A 14 7.29 -9.75 -18.00
N THR A 15 7.03 -11.04 -17.86
CA THR A 15 8.06 -12.06 -17.65
C THR A 15 8.28 -12.82 -18.95
N LYS A 16 9.28 -13.72 -18.98
CA LYS A 16 9.62 -14.51 -20.18
C LYS A 16 8.44 -15.31 -20.75
N HIS A 17 7.43 -15.63 -19.94
CA HIS A 17 6.33 -16.52 -20.32
C HIS A 17 4.95 -16.01 -19.92
N VAL A 18 4.85 -14.89 -19.18
CA VAL A 18 3.57 -14.39 -18.64
C VAL A 18 3.59 -12.87 -18.61
N THR A 19 2.52 -12.28 -19.12
CA THR A 19 2.14 -10.88 -18.90
C THR A 19 1.04 -10.85 -17.83
N TYR A 20 1.21 -10.02 -16.80
CA TYR A 20 0.20 -9.86 -15.76
C TYR A 20 0.05 -8.40 -15.34
N LYS A 21 -1.18 -8.05 -14.97
CA LYS A 21 -1.54 -6.77 -14.36
C LYS A 21 -2.26 -7.09 -13.05
N ILE A 22 -1.65 -6.73 -11.94
CA ILE A 22 -2.16 -7.02 -10.60
C ILE A 22 -2.51 -5.71 -9.94
N ALA A 23 -3.79 -5.55 -9.61
CA ALA A 23 -4.30 -4.45 -8.82
C ALA A 23 -5.04 -5.03 -7.61
N ASP A 24 -4.48 -4.83 -6.43
CA ASP A 24 -4.97 -5.38 -5.18
C ASP A 24 -5.36 -4.26 -4.21
N HIS A 25 -6.45 -4.50 -3.48
CA HIS A 25 -6.92 -3.61 -2.42
C HIS A 25 -6.51 -4.19 -1.07
N PHE A 26 -5.47 -3.60 -0.46
CA PHE A 26 -5.00 -4.04 0.85
C PHE A 26 -5.61 -3.19 1.96
N VAL A 27 -6.29 -3.84 2.90
CA VAL A 27 -6.93 -3.17 4.05
C VAL A 27 -6.38 -3.76 5.34
N TRP A 28 -5.93 -2.89 6.24
CA TRP A 28 -5.39 -3.31 7.52
C TRP A 28 -5.79 -2.35 8.65
N CYS A 29 -5.56 -2.80 9.89
CA CYS A 29 -5.91 -2.05 11.09
C CYS A 29 -4.80 -2.18 12.15
N PRO A 30 -4.49 -1.12 12.91
CA PRO A 30 -3.51 -1.19 14.00
C PRO A 30 -3.87 -2.22 15.07
N THR A 31 -2.87 -2.71 15.80
CA THR A 31 -3.08 -3.61 16.93
C THR A 31 -4.08 -3.00 17.92
N TYR A 32 -5.05 -3.80 18.37
CA TYR A 32 -6.17 -3.39 19.22
C TYR A 32 -7.11 -2.33 18.61
N ARG A 33 -7.08 -2.13 17.28
CA ARG A 33 -7.88 -1.13 16.55
C ARG A 33 -7.80 0.27 17.15
N LYS A 34 -6.65 0.61 17.74
CA LYS A 34 -6.44 1.95 18.30
C LYS A 34 -6.46 2.97 17.16
N ALA A 35 -7.08 4.13 17.42
CA ALA A 35 -7.12 5.25 16.48
C ALA A 35 -5.78 6.03 16.46
N VAL A 36 -4.66 5.31 16.32
CA VAL A 36 -3.30 5.90 16.32
C VAL A 36 -2.88 6.44 14.96
N LEU A 37 -3.52 5.99 13.87
CA LEU A 37 -3.28 6.47 12.51
C LEU A 37 -4.02 7.79 12.28
N THR A 38 -3.60 8.84 12.98
CA THR A 38 -4.15 10.20 12.86
C THR A 38 -3.01 11.24 12.90
N GLY A 39 -3.25 12.41 12.31
CA GLY A 39 -2.28 13.51 12.26
C GLY A 39 -0.94 13.09 11.63
N ASP A 40 0.15 13.48 12.28
CA ASP A 40 1.52 13.25 11.81
C ASP A 40 1.84 11.76 11.64
N VAL A 41 1.25 10.89 12.47
CA VAL A 41 1.45 9.43 12.37
C VAL A 41 0.87 8.88 11.07
N ALA A 42 -0.29 9.37 10.65
CA ALA A 42 -0.90 8.96 9.39
C ALA A 42 -0.03 9.40 8.20
N GLN A 43 0.46 10.65 8.22
CA GLN A 43 1.32 11.19 7.18
C GLN A 43 2.64 10.41 7.06
N PHE A 44 3.28 10.10 8.20
CA PHE A 44 4.51 9.32 8.23
C PHE A 44 4.31 7.90 7.69
N VAL A 45 3.24 7.22 8.11
CA VAL A 45 2.91 5.88 7.61
C VAL A 45 2.64 5.90 6.11
N GLU A 46 1.90 6.90 5.61
CA GLU A 46 1.69 7.06 4.17
C GLU A 46 3.01 7.27 3.41
N SER A 47 3.90 8.13 3.91
CA SER A 47 5.20 8.39 3.27
C SER A 47 6.09 7.14 3.24
N GLU A 48 6.11 6.36 4.32
CA GLU A 48 6.89 5.13 4.38
C GLU A 48 6.32 4.06 3.44
N MET A 49 5.00 3.97 3.33
CA MET A 49 4.37 3.04 2.40
C MET A 49 4.63 3.42 0.94
N ARG A 50 4.64 4.72 0.62
CA ARG A 50 5.06 5.23 -0.70
C ARG A 50 6.52 4.90 -0.99
N ARG A 51 7.44 5.16 -0.04
CA ARG A 51 8.86 4.82 -0.16
C ARG A 51 9.07 3.33 -0.41
N LEU A 52 8.40 2.46 0.34
CA LEU A 52 8.48 1.00 0.16
C LEU A 52 7.94 0.57 -1.22
N CYS A 53 6.86 1.19 -1.70
CA CYS A 53 6.33 0.86 -3.02
C CYS A 53 7.27 1.32 -4.15
N GLU A 54 7.88 2.50 -4.02
CA GLU A 54 8.90 2.98 -4.96
C GLU A 54 10.10 2.04 -5.01
N GLU A 55 10.61 1.60 -3.84
CA GLU A 55 11.71 0.62 -3.75
C GLU A 55 11.37 -0.71 -4.44
N ASN A 56 10.12 -1.17 -4.30
CA ASN A 56 9.64 -2.41 -4.92
C ASN A 56 9.13 -2.24 -6.36
N LYS A 57 9.14 -1.01 -6.91
CA LYS A 57 8.58 -0.65 -8.22
C LYS A 57 7.09 -1.02 -8.35
N TRP A 58 6.36 -0.91 -7.26
CA TRP A 58 4.91 -1.06 -7.23
C TRP A 58 4.28 0.32 -7.42
N ALA A 59 3.28 0.43 -8.31
CA ALA A 59 2.54 1.69 -8.41
C ALA A 59 1.47 1.71 -7.30
N ILE A 60 1.28 2.89 -6.71
CA ILE A 60 0.19 3.20 -5.77
C ILE A 60 -0.82 4.06 -6.51
#